data_AF-A0A3L7USX8-F1
#
_entry.id   AF-A0A3L7USX8-F1
#
_cell.length_a   1.000
_cell.length_b   1.000
_cell.length_c   1.000
_cell.angle_alpha   90.00
_cell.angle_beta   90.00
_cell.angle_gamma   90.00
#
_symmetry.space_group_name_H-M   'P 1'
#
loop_
_entity.id
_entity.type
_entity.pdbx_description
1 polymer ?
#
loop_
_entity_poly.entity_id
_entity_poly.type
_entity_poly.pdbx_seq_one_letter_code
_entity_poly.pdbx_strand_id
1 'polypeptide(L)'
;MTINATQSDLSKLPPRAASQEHPLDLISRLLREQSTLTAVEEFSAWHQTHAEPAQAMYYRNLLPSKMPQAGQQFAFEVDLDSCSGCKACVTACHTLNGLDDEETWRDVGLLLGGTTANPLMQHVTTACHHCIEPACMSACPVDAYVKDPITGIVKHLDDQCFGCQYCTLACPYDVPKYNAR
;
A
#
# COMPACT_ATOMS: atom_id res chain seq x y z
N MET A 1 -8.94 -58.01 -20.95
CA MET A 1 -10.00 -58.28 -19.96
C MET A 1 -10.55 -56.93 -19.54
N THR A 2 -11.53 -56.43 -20.27
CA THR A 2 -12.14 -55.10 -20.10
C THR A 2 -13.49 -55.30 -19.43
N ILE A 3 -13.68 -54.71 -18.24
CA ILE A 3 -14.93 -54.80 -17.49
C ILE A 3 -15.70 -53.49 -17.71
N ASN A 4 -16.84 -53.60 -18.39
CA ASN A 4 -17.81 -52.53 -18.58
C ASN A 4 -18.56 -52.27 -17.26
N ALA A 5 -18.58 -51.00 -16.83
CA ALA A 5 -19.46 -50.54 -15.76
C ALA A 5 -20.89 -50.37 -16.29
N THR A 6 -21.83 -51.09 -15.67
CA THR A 6 -23.26 -51.00 -15.92
C THR A 6 -23.84 -49.71 -15.36
N GLN A 7 -24.59 -48.97 -16.18
CA GLN A 7 -25.40 -47.81 -15.77
C GLN A 7 -26.45 -48.23 -14.74
N SER A 8 -26.44 -47.60 -13.56
CA SER A 8 -27.52 -47.70 -12.59
C SER A 8 -28.56 -46.60 -12.82
N ASP A 9 -29.81 -47.04 -12.82
CA ASP A 9 -31.04 -46.34 -13.18
C ASP A 9 -31.41 -45.24 -12.14
N LEU A 10 -31.39 -43.97 -12.58
CA LEU A 10 -31.68 -42.76 -11.79
C LEU A 10 -33.18 -42.57 -11.46
N SER A 11 -34.05 -43.51 -11.83
CA SER A 11 -35.51 -43.41 -11.65
C SER A 11 -36.02 -43.74 -10.23
N LYS A 12 -35.13 -44.01 -9.25
CA LYS A 12 -35.51 -44.47 -7.89
C LYS A 12 -35.22 -43.49 -6.74
N LEU A 13 -34.93 -42.22 -7.00
CA LEU A 13 -34.80 -41.24 -5.92
C LEU A 13 -36.19 -40.77 -5.42
N PRO A 14 -36.48 -40.85 -4.10
CA PRO A 14 -37.70 -40.29 -3.55
C PRO A 14 -37.73 -38.76 -3.69
N PRO A 15 -38.90 -38.12 -3.86
CA PRO A 15 -38.98 -36.67 -4.00
C PRO A 15 -38.44 -35.99 -2.74
N ARG A 16 -37.56 -34.99 -2.93
CA ARG A 16 -37.05 -34.14 -1.85
C ARG A 16 -38.22 -33.52 -1.10
N ALA A 17 -38.32 -33.81 0.20
CA ALA A 17 -39.24 -33.11 1.09
C ALA A 17 -38.96 -31.61 1.04
N ALA A 18 -40.01 -30.81 0.84
CA ALA A 18 -39.94 -29.36 0.86
C ALA A 18 -39.36 -28.90 2.21
N SER A 19 -38.26 -28.15 2.17
CA SER A 19 -37.66 -27.55 3.35
C SER A 19 -38.65 -26.55 3.95
N GLN A 20 -39.17 -26.85 5.14
CA GLN A 20 -39.97 -25.92 5.91
C GLN A 20 -39.09 -24.73 6.33
N GLU A 21 -39.46 -23.53 5.91
CA GLU A 21 -38.78 -22.29 6.28
C GLU A 21 -39.00 -22.01 7.77
N HIS A 22 -38.00 -22.27 8.61
CA HIS A 22 -37.98 -21.77 9.97
C HIS A 22 -37.54 -20.29 9.96
N PRO A 23 -38.26 -19.38 10.63
CA PRO A 23 -37.79 -18.02 10.83
C PRO A 23 -36.47 -18.07 11.60
N LEU A 24 -35.43 -17.39 11.09
CA LEU A 24 -34.09 -17.42 11.67
C LEU A 24 -34.15 -17.05 13.16
N ASP A 25 -33.61 -17.92 14.02
CA ASP A 25 -33.43 -17.65 15.45
C ASP A 25 -32.65 -16.34 15.66
N LEU A 26 -32.92 -15.61 16.74
CA LEU A 26 -32.33 -14.30 17.02
C LEU A 26 -30.81 -14.34 16.94
N ILE A 27 -30.19 -15.41 17.47
CA ILE A 27 -28.74 -15.63 17.38
C ILE A 27 -28.31 -15.77 15.93
N SER A 28 -29.03 -16.54 15.12
CA SER A 28 -28.76 -16.68 13.68
C SER A 28 -28.90 -15.35 12.92
N ARG A 29 -29.83 -14.49 13.33
CA ARG A 29 -30.03 -13.18 12.73
C ARG A 29 -28.91 -12.20 13.10
N LEU A 30 -28.52 -12.17 14.37
CA LEU A 30 -27.40 -11.34 14.86
C LEU A 30 -26.05 -11.80 14.30
N LEU A 31 -25.83 -13.12 14.19
CA LEU A 31 -24.64 -13.66 13.53
C LEU A 31 -24.60 -13.30 12.04
N ARG A 32 -25.76 -13.25 11.37
CA ARG A 32 -25.85 -12.80 9.97
C ARG A 32 -25.60 -11.29 9.81
N GLU A 33 -26.10 -10.48 10.74
CA GLU A 33 -25.80 -9.04 10.81
C GLU A 33 -24.32 -8.78 11.14
N GLN A 34 -23.68 -9.64 11.94
CA GLN A 34 -22.25 -9.55 12.25
C GLN A 34 -21.36 -10.12 11.14
N SER A 35 -21.90 -10.99 10.27
CA SER A 35 -21.16 -11.62 9.17
C SER A 35 -21.24 -10.85 7.84
N THR A 36 -21.84 -9.66 7.80
CA THR A 36 -21.69 -8.78 6.64
C THR A 36 -20.28 -8.24 6.68
N LEU A 37 -19.41 -8.82 5.86
CA LEU A 37 -18.07 -8.31 5.63
C LEU A 37 -18.20 -6.82 5.29
N THR A 38 -17.36 -6.00 5.92
CA THR A 38 -17.23 -4.60 5.51
C THR A 38 -16.77 -4.56 4.05
N ALA A 39 -17.02 -3.43 3.36
CA ALA A 39 -16.55 -3.25 1.98
C ALA A 39 -15.03 -3.51 1.82
N VAL A 40 -14.25 -3.28 2.88
CA VAL A 40 -12.80 -3.58 2.94
C VAL A 40 -12.52 -5.08 3.03
N GLU A 41 -13.28 -5.80 3.86
CA GLU A 41 -13.13 -7.25 4.03
C GLU A 41 -13.63 -8.02 2.82
N GLU A 42 -14.72 -7.58 2.18
CA GLU A 42 -15.20 -8.12 0.91
C GLU A 42 -14.14 -7.94 -0.19
N PHE A 43 -13.54 -6.74 -0.28
CA PHE A 43 -12.45 -6.44 -1.20
C PHE A 43 -11.21 -7.29 -0.92
N SER A 44 -10.80 -7.43 0.35
CA SER A 44 -9.64 -8.23 0.74
C SER A 44 -9.84 -9.72 0.43
N ALA A 45 -11.00 -10.28 0.77
CA ALA A 45 -11.35 -11.66 0.46
C ALA A 45 -11.42 -11.92 -1.06
N TRP A 46 -11.95 -10.95 -1.82
CA TRP A 46 -11.95 -11.01 -3.29
C TRP A 46 -10.52 -11.05 -3.85
N HIS A 47 -9.61 -10.21 -3.35
CA HIS A 47 -8.20 -10.19 -3.74
C HIS A 47 -7.41 -11.45 -3.33
N GLN A 48 -7.78 -12.13 -2.24
CA GLN A 48 -7.15 -13.38 -1.81
C GLN A 48 -7.60 -14.59 -2.64
N THR A 49 -8.83 -14.58 -3.15
CA THR A 49 -9.47 -15.73 -3.82
C THR A 49 -9.45 -15.65 -5.34
N HIS A 50 -9.41 -14.45 -5.92
CA HIS A 50 -9.35 -14.25 -7.36
C HIS A 50 -7.89 -14.11 -7.79
N ALA A 51 -7.50 -14.91 -8.79
CA ALA A 51 -6.23 -14.75 -9.47
C ALA A 51 -6.07 -13.28 -9.89
N GLU A 52 -4.93 -12.69 -9.49
CA GLU A 52 -4.39 -11.38 -9.84
C GLU A 52 -5.39 -10.41 -10.51
N PRO A 53 -5.76 -9.30 -9.85
CA PRO A 53 -6.71 -8.31 -10.38
C PRO A 53 -6.48 -8.00 -11.86
N ALA A 54 -7.52 -7.66 -12.61
CA ALA A 54 -7.34 -7.26 -14.01
C ALA A 54 -6.29 -6.14 -14.19
N GLN A 55 -6.07 -5.34 -13.13
CA GLN A 55 -5.05 -4.29 -13.08
C GLN A 55 -3.68 -4.74 -12.55
N ALA A 56 -3.51 -5.97 -12.07
CA ALA A 56 -2.24 -6.50 -11.58
C ALA A 56 -1.13 -6.40 -12.63
N MET A 57 -1.48 -6.54 -13.91
CA MET A 57 -0.55 -6.30 -15.02
C MET A 57 0.04 -4.88 -15.01
N TYR A 58 -0.68 -3.88 -14.52
CA TYR A 58 -0.20 -2.50 -14.40
C TYR A 58 0.67 -2.30 -13.17
N TYR A 59 0.36 -2.95 -12.03
CA TYR A 59 1.15 -2.82 -10.81
C TYR A 59 2.43 -3.67 -10.81
N ARG A 60 2.45 -4.82 -11.52
CA ARG A 60 3.60 -5.73 -11.58
C ARG A 60 4.78 -5.17 -12.37
N ASN A 61 4.53 -4.20 -13.26
CA ASN A 61 5.54 -3.56 -14.10
C ASN A 61 6.18 -2.31 -13.49
N LEU A 62 5.71 -1.86 -12.32
CA LEU A 62 6.22 -0.64 -11.66
C LEU A 62 7.48 -0.88 -10.83
N LEU A 63 7.81 -2.15 -10.52
CA LEU A 63 9.08 -2.50 -9.91
C LEU A 63 10.11 -2.77 -11.01
N PRO A 64 11.30 -2.14 -10.96
CA PRO A 64 12.36 -2.43 -11.91
C PRO A 64 12.68 -3.92 -11.94
N SER A 65 12.53 -4.55 -13.10
CA SER A 65 12.79 -6.00 -13.27
C SER A 65 14.29 -6.35 -13.23
N LYS A 66 15.16 -5.35 -13.16
CA LYS A 66 16.62 -5.48 -13.16
C LYS A 66 17.22 -4.60 -12.08
N MET A 67 18.31 -5.06 -11.51
CA MET A 67 19.12 -4.27 -10.58
C MET A 67 19.80 -3.10 -11.30
N PRO A 68 20.09 -1.99 -10.60
CA PRO A 68 20.88 -0.89 -11.16
C PRO A 68 22.27 -1.36 -11.56
N GLN A 69 22.81 -0.79 -12.64
CA GLN A 69 24.20 -1.01 -13.05
C GLN A 69 25.15 -0.11 -12.25
N ALA A 70 26.47 -0.29 -12.43
CA ALA A 70 27.46 0.58 -11.83
C ALA A 70 27.19 2.06 -12.21
N GLY A 71 27.07 2.93 -11.20
CA GLY A 71 26.74 4.35 -11.37
C GLY A 71 25.24 4.65 -11.53
N GLN A 72 24.36 3.66 -11.42
CA GLN A 72 22.91 3.85 -11.41
C GLN A 72 22.33 3.58 -10.02
N GLN A 73 21.13 4.13 -9.75
CA GLN A 73 20.32 3.81 -8.58
C GLN A 73 18.84 3.79 -8.93
N PHE A 74 18.00 3.26 -8.05
CA PHE A 74 16.56 3.40 -8.20
C PHE A 74 16.10 4.85 -7.99
N ALA A 75 14.98 5.17 -8.62
CA ALA A 75 14.29 6.44 -8.50
C ALA A 75 12.78 6.21 -8.46
N PHE A 76 12.06 7.12 -7.82
CA PHE A 76 10.62 7.19 -7.91
C PHE A 76 10.25 8.25 -8.93
N GLU A 77 9.47 7.85 -9.93
CA GLU A 77 8.83 8.76 -10.87
C GLU A 77 7.35 8.87 -10.50
N VAL A 78 6.85 10.11 -10.43
CA VAL A 78 5.45 10.40 -10.13
C VAL A 78 4.93 11.33 -11.19
N ASP A 79 3.90 10.88 -11.90
CA ASP A 79 3.11 11.75 -12.77
C ASP A 79 2.18 12.62 -11.92
N LEU A 80 2.52 13.90 -11.82
CA LEU A 80 1.74 14.87 -11.06
C LEU A 80 0.47 15.32 -11.79
N ASP A 81 0.40 15.21 -13.11
CA ASP A 81 -0.80 15.54 -13.88
C ASP A 81 -1.91 14.51 -13.60
N SER A 82 -1.52 13.26 -13.37
CA SER A 82 -2.42 12.18 -12.93
C SER A 82 -2.74 12.23 -11.41
N CYS A 83 -2.09 13.10 -10.63
CA CYS A 83 -2.28 13.17 -9.19
C CYS A 83 -3.59 13.89 -8.84
N SER A 84 -4.61 13.13 -8.42
CA SER A 84 -5.91 13.68 -8.03
C SER A 84 -5.97 14.20 -6.59
N GLY A 85 -4.91 14.01 -5.79
CA GLY A 85 -4.90 14.38 -4.39
C GLY A 85 -5.64 13.44 -3.44
N CYS A 86 -6.00 12.23 -3.88
CA CYS A 86 -6.83 11.28 -3.10
C CYS A 86 -6.20 10.74 -1.80
N LYS A 87 -4.89 10.95 -1.59
CA LYS A 87 -4.11 10.48 -0.42
C LYS A 87 -4.03 8.96 -0.24
N ALA A 88 -4.44 8.16 -1.22
CA ALA A 88 -4.30 6.70 -1.14
C ALA A 88 -2.84 6.26 -0.94
N CYS A 89 -1.88 6.96 -1.55
CA CYS A 89 -0.46 6.71 -1.36
C CYS A 89 0.03 6.97 0.08
N VAL A 90 -0.59 7.93 0.79
CA VAL A 90 -0.29 8.23 2.20
C VAL A 90 -0.75 7.08 3.07
N THR A 91 -2.02 6.67 2.93
CA THR A 91 -2.59 5.54 3.69
C THR A 91 -1.86 4.23 3.42
N ALA A 92 -1.51 3.95 2.17
CA ALA A 92 -0.76 2.75 1.82
C ALA A 92 0.64 2.74 2.46
N CYS A 93 1.34 3.88 2.45
CA CYS A 93 2.65 4.01 3.10
C CYS A 93 2.55 3.84 4.61
N HIS A 94 1.57 4.48 5.24
CA HIS A 94 1.30 4.39 6.68
C HIS A 94 1.06 2.94 7.11
N THR A 95 0.13 2.26 6.43
CA THR A 95 -0.25 0.88 6.75
C THR A 95 0.88 -0.11 6.50
N LEU A 96 1.61 0.02 5.39
CA LEU A 96 2.68 -0.91 5.03
C LEU A 96 3.87 -0.84 6.00
N ASN A 97 4.13 0.32 6.59
CA ASN A 97 5.24 0.53 7.52
C ASN A 97 4.81 0.49 8.99
N GLY A 98 3.51 0.35 9.28
CA GLY A 98 3.00 0.26 10.65
C GLY A 98 3.25 1.53 11.47
N LEU A 99 3.07 2.70 10.85
CA LEU A 99 3.35 3.99 11.49
C LEU A 99 2.34 4.30 12.60
N ASP A 100 2.75 5.14 13.55
CA ASP A 100 1.87 5.67 14.58
C ASP A 100 0.81 6.63 14.01
N ASP A 101 -0.28 6.86 14.74
CA ASP A 101 -1.41 7.71 14.29
C ASP A 101 -0.99 9.15 13.92
N GLU A 102 0.04 9.69 14.57
CA GLU A 102 0.54 11.04 14.33
C GLU A 102 1.74 11.09 13.37
N GLU A 103 2.16 9.95 12.81
CA GLU A 103 3.35 9.84 11.97
C GLU A 103 2.99 9.70 10.48
N THR A 104 3.65 10.48 9.61
CA THR A 104 3.52 10.37 8.16
C THR A 104 4.88 10.41 7.46
N TRP A 105 5.15 9.43 6.59
CA TRP A 105 6.37 9.38 5.77
C TRP A 105 6.17 9.85 4.33
N ARG A 106 4.91 10.03 3.92
CA ARG A 106 4.50 10.52 2.61
C ARG A 106 3.36 11.49 2.81
N ASP A 107 3.42 12.62 2.12
CA ASP A 107 2.42 13.68 2.19
C ASP A 107 1.86 14.01 0.81
N VAL A 108 0.70 14.70 0.82
CA VAL A 108 0.07 15.28 -0.37
C VAL A 108 -0.38 16.70 -0.03
N GLY A 109 0.17 17.67 -0.76
CA GLY A 109 -0.18 19.08 -0.66
C GLY A 109 -0.94 19.58 -1.88
N LEU A 110 -1.57 20.76 -1.73
CA LEU A 110 -2.21 21.50 -2.80
C LEU A 110 -1.46 22.81 -3.02
N LEU A 111 -0.97 23.01 -4.23
CA LEU A 111 -0.40 24.27 -4.67
C LEU A 111 -1.47 25.07 -5.39
N LEU A 112 -1.74 26.27 -4.88
CA LEU A 112 -2.63 27.25 -5.50
C LEU A 112 -1.76 28.33 -6.15
N GLY A 113 -2.05 28.67 -7.40
CA GLY A 113 -1.28 29.65 -8.14
C GLY A 113 -2.02 30.21 -9.35
N GLY A 114 -1.26 30.77 -10.29
CA GLY A 114 -1.80 31.40 -11.48
C GLY A 114 -2.26 32.84 -11.25
N THR A 115 -3.14 33.32 -12.12
CA THR A 115 -3.70 34.67 -12.05
C THR A 115 -5.21 34.60 -11.83
N THR A 116 -5.86 35.73 -11.56
CA THR A 116 -7.33 35.78 -11.47
C THR A 116 -8.03 35.34 -12.75
N ALA A 117 -7.42 35.57 -13.91
CA ALA A 117 -7.95 35.14 -15.21
C ALA A 117 -7.69 33.66 -15.51
N ASN A 118 -6.60 33.10 -14.96
CA ASN A 118 -6.19 31.70 -15.16
C ASN A 118 -5.70 31.12 -13.82
N PRO A 119 -6.60 30.69 -12.93
CA PRO A 119 -6.23 30.07 -11.67
C PRO A 119 -5.66 28.66 -11.92
N LEU A 120 -4.65 28.29 -11.13
CA LEU A 120 -4.03 26.97 -11.16
C LEU A 120 -4.17 26.31 -9.79
N MET A 121 -4.52 25.03 -9.82
CA MET A 121 -4.55 24.16 -8.65
C MET A 121 -3.82 22.87 -9.01
N GLN A 122 -2.76 22.53 -8.28
CA GLN A 122 -1.95 21.35 -8.54
C GLN A 122 -1.75 20.55 -7.25
N HIS A 123 -2.10 19.26 -7.28
CA HIS A 123 -1.75 18.36 -6.18
C HIS A 123 -0.31 17.89 -6.36
N VAL A 124 0.44 17.85 -5.27
CA VAL A 124 1.82 17.38 -5.24
C VAL A 124 1.97 16.38 -4.11
N THR A 125 2.41 15.17 -4.42
CA THR A 125 2.81 14.18 -3.42
C THR A 125 4.31 14.20 -3.23
N THR A 126 4.76 14.08 -1.98
CA THR A 126 6.18 14.04 -1.61
C THR A 126 6.44 12.93 -0.60
N ALA A 127 7.65 12.38 -0.62
CA ALA A 127 8.15 11.35 0.29
C ALA A 127 9.69 11.35 0.24
N CYS A 128 10.35 10.38 0.88
CA CYS A 128 11.81 10.22 0.75
C CYS A 128 12.23 10.01 -0.71
N HIS A 129 13.15 10.86 -1.18
CA HIS A 129 13.68 10.80 -2.54
C HIS A 129 14.91 9.90 -2.69
N HIS A 130 15.47 9.37 -1.59
CA HIS A 130 16.71 8.58 -1.56
C HIS A 130 17.83 9.21 -2.40
N CYS A 131 18.15 10.47 -2.06
CA CYS A 131 19.03 11.35 -2.83
C CYS A 131 20.38 10.71 -3.20
N ILE A 132 20.97 11.17 -4.30
CA ILE A 132 22.32 10.76 -4.71
C ILE A 132 23.33 11.07 -3.60
N GLU A 133 23.25 12.30 -3.07
CA GLU A 133 24.04 12.80 -1.94
C GLU A 133 23.07 13.15 -0.79
N PRO A 134 22.80 12.22 0.14
CA PRO A 134 21.78 12.44 1.16
C PRO A 134 22.26 13.40 2.25
N ALA A 135 21.71 14.61 2.28
CA ALA A 135 22.00 15.60 3.32
C ALA A 135 21.67 15.08 4.73
N CYS A 136 20.61 14.28 4.88
CA CYS A 136 20.25 13.64 6.15
C CYS A 136 21.34 12.68 6.66
N MET A 137 22.05 11.99 5.76
CA MET A 137 23.16 11.10 6.11
C MET A 137 24.37 11.92 6.54
N SER A 138 24.76 12.94 5.78
CA SER A 138 25.89 13.81 6.13
C SER A 138 25.68 14.60 7.43
N ALA A 139 24.42 14.90 7.79
CA ALA A 139 24.10 15.63 9.01
C ALA A 139 24.02 14.76 10.27
N CYS A 140 23.93 13.44 10.13
CA CYS A 140 23.77 12.53 11.26
C CYS A 140 25.12 12.26 11.94
N PRO A 141 25.32 12.66 13.22
CA PRO A 141 26.62 12.52 13.88
C PRO A 141 26.93 11.09 14.36
N VAL A 142 25.96 10.17 14.25
CA VAL A 142 26.07 8.77 14.72
C VAL A 142 25.83 7.77 13.58
N ASP A 143 25.88 8.22 12.33
CA ASP A 143 25.71 7.36 11.15
C ASP A 143 24.41 6.51 11.14
N ALA A 144 23.35 7.01 11.78
CA ALA A 144 22.01 6.38 11.77
C ALA A 144 21.32 6.40 10.38
N TYR A 145 22.02 6.81 9.33
CA TYR A 145 21.57 6.67 7.95
C TYR A 145 22.62 5.94 7.14
N VAL A 146 22.19 4.94 6.37
CA VAL A 146 23.06 4.21 5.45
C VAL A 146 22.48 4.22 4.06
N LYS A 147 23.34 4.39 3.06
CA LYS A 147 22.95 4.27 1.65
C LYS A 147 23.40 2.93 1.11
N ASP A 148 22.46 2.18 0.56
CA ASP A 148 22.76 0.94 -0.14
C ASP A 148 23.55 1.24 -1.43
N PRO A 149 24.75 0.66 -1.59
CA PRO A 149 25.63 0.99 -2.73
C PRO A 149 25.14 0.41 -4.07
N ILE A 150 24.23 -0.57 -4.05
CA ILE A 150 23.71 -1.21 -5.25
C ILE A 150 22.38 -0.56 -5.65
N THR A 151 21.46 -0.40 -4.70
CA THR A 151 20.11 0.10 -4.99
C THR A 151 19.99 1.62 -4.90
N GLY A 152 20.91 2.26 -4.15
CA GLY A 152 20.87 3.69 -3.81
C GLY A 152 19.82 4.06 -2.76
N ILE A 153 19.14 3.08 -2.16
CA ILE A 153 18.14 3.31 -1.12
C ILE A 153 18.83 3.82 0.14
N VAL A 154 18.42 4.99 0.61
CA VAL A 154 18.80 5.55 1.91
C VAL A 154 17.89 4.98 2.99
N LYS A 155 18.47 4.29 3.97
CA LYS A 155 17.77 3.65 5.10
C LYS A 155 18.12 4.39 6.39
N HIS A 156 17.13 4.56 7.26
CA HIS A 156 17.34 5.01 8.63
C HIS A 156 17.52 3.79 9.54
N LEU A 157 18.41 3.88 10.51
CA LEU A 157 18.73 2.85 11.48
C LEU A 157 18.28 3.34 12.86
N ASP A 158 17.05 2.98 13.24
CA ASP A 158 16.39 3.49 14.44
C ASP A 158 17.17 3.16 15.72
N ASP A 159 17.86 2.02 15.74
CA ASP A 159 18.66 1.53 16.88
C ASP A 159 19.90 2.39 17.18
N GLN A 160 20.37 3.16 16.21
CA GLN A 160 21.52 4.06 16.34
C GLN A 160 21.12 5.51 16.56
N CYS A 161 19.86 5.85 16.28
CA CYS A 161 19.37 7.22 16.38
C CYS A 161 19.11 7.59 17.85
N PHE A 162 19.68 8.72 18.30
CA PHE A 162 19.40 9.29 19.63
C PHE A 162 18.51 10.54 19.57
N GLY A 163 17.88 10.81 18.41
CA GLY A 163 16.87 11.86 18.30
C GLY A 163 17.38 13.29 18.23
N CYS A 164 18.59 13.56 17.72
CA CYS A 164 19.15 14.92 17.61
C CYS A 164 18.45 15.84 16.61
N GLN A 165 17.60 15.31 15.72
CA GLN A 165 16.83 16.05 14.71
C GLN A 165 17.64 16.80 13.65
N TYR A 166 18.97 16.64 13.58
CA TYR A 166 19.76 17.30 12.53
C TYR A 166 19.36 16.85 11.12
N CYS A 167 18.92 15.61 10.96
CA CYS A 167 18.40 15.09 9.69
C CYS A 167 17.12 15.80 9.22
N THR A 168 16.25 16.24 10.14
CA THR A 168 15.01 16.95 9.79
C THR A 168 15.35 18.34 9.26
N LEU A 169 16.30 19.02 9.89
CA LEU A 169 16.79 20.35 9.46
C LEU A 169 17.57 20.30 8.14
N ALA A 170 18.31 19.21 7.90
CA ALA A 170 19.18 19.08 6.72
C ALA A 170 18.43 18.66 5.45
N CYS A 171 17.28 17.98 5.57
CA CYS A 171 16.56 17.51 4.41
C CYS A 171 15.82 18.67 3.70
N PRO A 172 16.12 18.98 2.44
CA PRO A 172 15.45 20.07 1.72
C PRO A 172 13.98 19.77 1.41
N TYR A 173 13.56 18.52 1.58
CA TYR A 173 12.20 18.04 1.31
C TYR A 173 11.37 17.83 2.58
N ASP A 174 11.93 18.14 3.76
CA ASP A 174 11.27 17.95 5.07
C ASP A 174 10.73 16.53 5.29
N VAL A 175 11.44 15.51 4.80
CA VAL A 175 10.97 14.12 4.86
C VAL A 175 11.22 13.45 6.21
N PRO A 176 12.45 13.51 6.80
CA PRO A 176 12.67 12.89 8.10
C PRO A 176 11.74 13.52 9.14
N LYS A 177 10.94 12.70 9.81
CA LYS A 177 10.08 13.12 10.90
C LYS A 177 10.69 12.68 12.23
N TYR A 178 10.61 13.53 13.23
CA TYR A 178 11.05 13.19 14.58
C TYR A 178 9.93 12.44 15.31
N ASN A 179 10.24 11.26 15.83
CA ASN A 179 9.38 10.56 16.78
C ASN A 179 9.97 10.75 18.19
N ALA A 180 9.13 11.16 19.14
CA ALA A 180 9.53 11.48 20.51
C ALA A 180 9.42 10.30 21.49
N ARG A 181 8.92 9.15 21.04
CA ARG A 181 8.79 7.92 21.82
C ARG A 181 10.10 7.15 21.84
#